data_AF-A0AA87B5S9-F1
#
_entry.id   AF-A0AA87B5S9-F1
#
_cell.length_a   1.000
_cell.length_b   1.000
_cell.length_c   1.000
_cell.angle_alpha   90.00
_cell.angle_beta   90.00
_cell.angle_gamma   90.00
#
_symmetry.space_group_name_H-M   'P 1'
#
loop_
_entity.id
_entity.type
_entity.pdbx_description
1 polymer ?
#
loop_
_entity_poly.entity_id
_entity_poly.type
_entity_poly.pdbx_seq_one_letter_code
_entity_poly.pdbx_strand_id
1 'polypeptide(L)'
;GQIEKEKAEKREQERLEKERIAREKELERQRIEKEKAEKREQERLEKERIAREKELERQRIEKEKAEQREKERLEKERIEKEQEEKRKREFRRKEKEFKLSEDKKKLELLQKENEMREHENTLLSLQTSLISLEDKIEEKKLTISTLKNRKTDKEKIMLEEKRLSVLNSQRQVVLKDITTEKKAIEKIQKNLDIEYKLDGLKKEIHSIKKEVVNEDETAFKVKYIDNKSKNIFVVSLLSIKAFISKSILRNKVENYDKIQKVSKNIKVRIATSIILALLLSICFLVTLKFISSAKEHYVGFGETNNSAVDTTDELKKQKEAEEKEKILKAQEQANAVRIDSEAQDEEITAKLAGTFSSYSFDVDREVTVNKKIHAFKSASWSEPGDVIEPGTKLTVDKIVSPAGYIMYHISSGNLQGQYITANEKFVSVDKKNDQLENFISRPVAIKFLTTQNIYSDESLSSVRSTYGNGAQLNITGIGISKNNRLIYHVADGSFVPVNPVRVTETNREAPKQKNNDNKNTTNSQNTQNQNTQKRTTR
;
A
#
# COMPACT_ATOMS: atom_id res chain seq x y z
N GLY A 1 -112.11 54.89 56.33
CA GLY A 1 -111.15 54.35 55.35
C GLY A 1 -109.88 55.19 55.24
N GLN A 2 -109.06 55.28 56.30
CA GLN A 2 -107.71 55.87 56.22
C GLN A 2 -106.60 54.87 56.61
N ILE A 3 -106.93 53.79 57.32
CA ILE A 3 -105.98 52.76 57.80
C ILE A 3 -105.52 51.80 56.69
N GLU A 4 -106.30 51.68 55.60
CA GLU A 4 -106.03 50.72 54.52
C GLU A 4 -105.04 51.24 53.47
N LYS A 5 -104.98 52.58 53.27
CA LYS A 5 -103.99 53.22 52.38
C LYS A 5 -102.57 53.19 52.97
N GLU A 6 -102.44 53.41 54.28
CA GLU A 6 -101.15 53.42 54.96
C GLU A 6 -100.49 52.02 55.02
N LYS A 7 -101.30 50.95 55.08
CA LYS A 7 -100.84 49.55 54.97
C LYS A 7 -100.47 49.13 53.53
N ALA A 8 -100.95 49.86 52.52
CA ALA A 8 -100.59 49.62 51.12
C ALA A 8 -99.26 50.32 50.79
N GLU A 9 -99.08 51.58 51.19
CA GLU A 9 -97.82 52.33 51.01
C GLU A 9 -96.64 51.67 51.73
N LYS A 10 -96.82 51.17 52.97
CA LYS A 10 -95.76 50.43 53.68
C LYS A 10 -95.35 49.15 52.96
N ARG A 11 -96.30 48.43 52.34
CA ARG A 11 -96.01 47.23 51.55
C ARG A 11 -95.31 47.55 50.23
N GLU A 12 -95.61 48.69 49.63
CA GLU A 12 -94.95 49.14 48.41
C GLU A 12 -93.51 49.62 48.68
N GLN A 13 -93.31 50.37 49.77
CA GLN A 13 -91.97 50.75 50.24
C GLN A 13 -91.12 49.53 50.59
N GLU A 14 -91.67 48.53 51.27
CA GLU A 14 -90.94 47.31 51.64
C GLU A 14 -90.57 46.45 50.41
N ARG A 15 -91.38 46.49 49.33
CA ARG A 15 -91.05 45.85 48.05
C ARG A 15 -89.93 46.59 47.32
N LEU A 16 -90.00 47.91 47.25
CA LEU A 16 -88.97 48.75 46.62
C LEU A 16 -87.63 48.64 47.36
N GLU A 17 -87.65 48.54 48.68
CA GLU A 17 -86.44 48.36 49.49
C GLU A 17 -85.82 46.96 49.31
N LYS A 18 -86.65 45.91 49.25
CA LYS A 18 -86.18 44.56 48.91
C LYS A 18 -85.60 44.48 47.49
N GLU A 19 -86.20 45.19 46.54
CA GLU A 19 -85.69 45.26 45.17
C GLU A 19 -84.37 46.03 45.08
N ARG A 20 -84.20 47.12 45.85
CA ARG A 20 -82.95 47.88 45.92
C ARG A 20 -81.82 47.03 46.53
N ILE A 21 -82.10 46.31 47.61
CA ILE A 21 -81.15 45.41 48.26
C ILE A 21 -80.77 44.24 47.34
N ALA A 22 -81.73 43.70 46.57
CA ALA A 22 -81.44 42.64 45.60
C ALA A 22 -80.52 43.15 44.48
N ARG A 23 -80.80 44.33 43.93
CA ARG A 23 -80.01 44.95 42.86
C ARG A 23 -78.60 45.33 43.32
N GLU A 24 -78.46 45.79 44.56
CA GLU A 24 -77.17 46.11 45.18
C GLU A 24 -76.32 44.85 45.43
N LYS A 25 -76.93 43.77 45.95
CA LYS A 25 -76.27 42.46 46.10
C LYS A 25 -75.85 41.85 44.76
N GLU A 26 -76.62 42.06 43.71
CA GLU A 26 -76.30 41.57 42.36
C GLU A 26 -75.13 42.36 41.74
N LEU A 27 -75.12 43.68 41.88
CA LEU A 27 -74.00 44.54 41.50
C LEU A 27 -72.71 44.20 42.25
N GLU A 28 -72.81 43.90 43.54
CA GLU A 28 -71.66 43.52 44.36
C GLU A 28 -71.11 42.13 43.99
N ARG A 29 -71.98 41.16 43.68
CA ARG A 29 -71.57 39.86 43.11
C ARG A 29 -70.85 40.03 41.78
N GLN A 30 -71.35 40.89 40.89
CA GLN A 30 -70.70 41.17 39.61
C GLN A 30 -69.33 41.82 39.77
N ARG A 31 -69.15 42.74 40.73
CA ARG A 31 -67.83 43.34 41.01
C ARG A 31 -66.82 42.30 41.52
N ILE A 32 -67.24 41.44 42.45
CA ILE A 32 -66.38 40.38 42.99
C ILE A 32 -66.02 39.35 41.92
N GLU A 33 -66.95 39.01 41.03
CA GLU A 33 -66.70 38.10 39.91
C GLU A 33 -65.73 38.71 38.89
N LYS A 34 -65.90 39.98 38.56
CA LYS A 34 -65.01 40.71 37.65
C LYS A 34 -63.60 40.87 38.23
N GLU A 35 -63.47 41.18 39.51
CA GLU A 35 -62.17 41.28 40.19
C GLU A 35 -61.47 39.90 40.28
N LYS A 36 -62.23 38.82 40.51
CA LYS A 36 -61.67 37.45 40.47
C LYS A 36 -61.25 37.03 39.05
N ALA A 37 -61.97 37.47 38.02
CA ALA A 37 -61.60 37.21 36.62
C ALA A 37 -60.31 37.97 36.25
N GLU A 38 -60.20 39.25 36.60
CA GLU A 38 -59.00 40.07 36.38
C GLU A 38 -57.78 39.51 37.13
N LYS A 39 -57.92 39.08 38.38
CA LYS A 39 -56.83 38.42 39.13
C LYS A 39 -56.35 37.13 38.46
N ARG A 40 -57.26 36.30 37.94
CA ARG A 40 -56.88 35.08 37.20
C ARG A 40 -56.21 35.40 35.87
N GLU A 41 -56.64 36.45 35.19
CA GLU A 41 -56.01 36.91 33.94
C GLU A 41 -54.59 37.44 34.19
N GLN A 42 -54.41 38.26 35.23
CA GLN A 42 -53.08 38.72 35.65
C GLN A 42 -52.15 37.56 36.03
N GLU A 43 -52.64 36.58 36.78
CA GLU A 43 -51.85 35.40 37.17
C GLU A 43 -51.46 34.54 35.94
N ARG A 44 -52.34 34.43 34.94
CA ARG A 44 -52.02 33.76 33.66
C ARG A 44 -50.96 34.51 32.87
N LEU A 45 -51.08 35.83 32.75
CA LEU A 45 -50.10 36.66 32.04
C LEU A 45 -48.74 36.64 32.72
N GLU A 46 -48.69 36.63 34.06
CA GLU A 46 -47.43 36.53 34.81
C GLU A 46 -46.77 35.15 34.65
N LYS A 47 -47.54 34.07 34.69
CA LYS A 47 -47.04 32.71 34.40
C LYS A 47 -46.51 32.59 32.97
N GLU A 48 -47.17 33.22 32.00
CA GLU A 48 -46.73 33.25 30.61
C GLU A 48 -45.42 34.04 30.44
N ARG A 49 -45.27 35.19 31.13
CA ARG A 49 -44.02 35.97 31.12
C ARG A 49 -42.85 35.17 31.68
N ILE A 50 -43.05 34.50 32.81
CA ILE A 50 -42.02 33.67 33.46
C ILE A 50 -41.65 32.46 32.59
N ALA A 51 -42.63 31.84 31.92
CA ALA A 51 -42.36 30.73 30.99
C ALA A 51 -41.52 31.18 29.79
N ARG A 52 -41.87 32.32 29.19
CA ARG A 52 -41.16 32.90 28.04
C ARG A 52 -39.73 33.34 28.40
N GLU A 53 -39.53 33.89 29.59
CA GLU A 53 -38.21 34.28 30.09
C GLU A 53 -37.30 33.06 30.33
N LYS A 54 -37.84 32.00 30.97
CA LYS A 54 -37.12 30.73 31.16
C LYS A 54 -36.79 30.03 29.84
N GLU A 55 -37.65 30.14 28.84
CA GLU A 55 -37.41 29.58 27.52
C GLU A 55 -36.28 30.33 26.79
N LEU A 56 -36.29 31.67 26.84
CA LEU A 56 -35.23 32.51 26.28
C LEU A 56 -33.88 32.26 26.96
N GLU A 57 -33.85 32.07 28.28
CA GLU A 57 -32.63 31.75 29.02
C GLU A 57 -32.08 30.36 28.64
N ARG A 58 -32.95 29.36 28.50
CA ARG A 58 -32.57 28.02 28.01
C ARG A 58 -31.97 28.08 26.61
N GLN A 59 -32.58 28.86 25.70
CA GLN A 59 -32.06 29.03 24.34
C GLN A 59 -30.69 29.69 24.31
N ARG A 60 -30.41 30.67 25.18
CA ARG A 60 -29.08 31.30 25.29
C ARG A 60 -28.02 30.32 25.76
N ILE A 61 -28.32 29.55 26.82
CA ILE A 61 -27.40 28.54 27.37
C ILE A 61 -27.14 27.43 26.35
N GLU A 62 -28.16 27.02 25.59
CA GLU A 62 -28.01 26.01 24.55
C GLU A 62 -27.16 26.52 23.38
N LYS A 63 -27.38 27.76 22.93
CA LYS A 63 -26.59 28.40 21.88
C LYS A 63 -25.12 28.57 22.29
N GLU A 64 -24.86 28.99 23.53
CA GLU A 64 -23.49 29.14 24.04
C GLU A 64 -22.77 27.79 24.15
N LYS A 65 -23.45 26.74 24.65
CA LYS A 65 -22.91 25.37 24.66
C LYS A 65 -22.67 24.83 23.25
N ALA A 66 -23.52 25.14 22.28
CA ALA A 66 -23.33 24.76 20.89
C ALA A 66 -22.10 25.44 20.28
N GLU A 67 -21.93 26.75 20.52
CA GLU A 67 -20.78 27.52 20.02
C GLU A 67 -19.46 27.04 20.66
N GLN A 68 -19.47 26.69 21.95
CA GLN A 68 -18.28 26.18 22.63
C GLN A 68 -17.88 24.78 22.10
N ARG A 69 -18.85 23.91 21.81
CA ARG A 69 -18.59 22.61 21.15
C ARG A 69 -18.07 22.79 19.73
N GLU A 70 -18.57 23.77 18.99
CA GLU A 70 -18.10 24.07 17.64
C GLU A 70 -16.65 24.58 17.65
N LYS A 71 -16.31 25.48 18.58
CA LYS A 71 -14.94 25.96 18.79
C LYS A 71 -13.98 24.81 19.15
N GLU A 72 -14.38 23.93 20.07
CA GLU A 72 -13.57 22.77 20.46
C GLU A 72 -13.37 21.77 19.30
N ARG A 73 -14.40 21.57 18.45
CA ARG A 73 -14.29 20.74 17.24
C ARG A 73 -13.32 21.35 16.23
N LEU A 74 -13.42 22.65 15.97
CA LEU A 74 -12.51 23.36 15.05
C LEU A 74 -11.07 23.35 15.55
N GLU A 75 -10.84 23.49 16.85
CA GLU A 75 -9.49 23.41 17.44
C GLU A 75 -8.91 22.00 17.34
N LYS A 76 -9.68 20.96 17.63
CA LYS A 76 -9.27 19.56 17.41
C LYS A 76 -8.95 19.28 15.96
N GLU A 77 -9.78 19.76 15.03
CA GLU A 77 -9.56 19.60 13.60
C GLU A 77 -8.28 20.32 13.13
N ARG A 78 -7.96 21.51 13.67
CA ARG A 78 -6.71 22.21 13.38
C ARG A 78 -5.49 21.45 13.88
N ILE A 79 -5.53 20.92 15.09
CA ILE A 79 -4.43 20.13 15.66
C ILE A 79 -4.22 18.84 14.86
N GLU A 80 -5.29 18.15 14.49
CA GLU A 80 -5.23 16.93 13.67
C GLU A 80 -4.64 17.21 12.29
N LYS A 81 -5.10 18.27 11.60
CA LYS A 81 -4.53 18.71 10.31
C LYS A 81 -3.05 19.10 10.44
N GLU A 82 -2.66 19.80 11.49
CA GLU A 82 -1.27 20.18 11.72
C GLU A 82 -0.37 18.95 11.97
N GLN A 83 -0.86 17.96 12.71
CA GLN A 83 -0.14 16.69 12.94
C GLN A 83 -0.02 15.88 11.64
N GLU A 84 -1.07 15.81 10.84
CA GLU A 84 -1.06 15.15 9.53
C GLU A 84 -0.09 15.84 8.56
N GLU A 85 -0.08 17.17 8.51
CA GLU A 85 0.88 17.92 7.71
C GLU A 85 2.32 17.69 8.17
N LYS A 86 2.57 17.65 9.48
CA LYS A 86 3.90 17.34 10.03
C LYS A 86 4.36 15.94 9.62
N ARG A 87 3.49 14.94 9.71
CA ARG A 87 3.78 13.56 9.23
C ARG A 87 4.10 13.53 7.73
N LYS A 88 3.28 14.17 6.91
CA LYS A 88 3.51 14.29 5.46
C LYS A 88 4.83 15.00 5.12
N ARG A 89 5.19 16.06 5.84
CA ARG A 89 6.47 16.77 5.66
C ARG A 89 7.66 15.90 6.06
N GLU A 90 7.55 15.17 7.16
CA GLU A 90 8.61 14.27 7.63
C GLU A 90 8.82 13.09 6.68
N PHE A 91 7.73 12.49 6.18
CA PHE A 91 7.79 11.45 5.16
C PHE A 91 8.48 11.93 3.89
N ARG A 92 8.09 13.09 3.35
CA ARG A 92 8.74 13.69 2.18
C ARG A 92 10.22 13.99 2.40
N ARG A 93 10.62 14.40 3.61
CA ARG A 93 12.04 14.61 3.95
C ARG A 93 12.81 13.29 3.94
N LYS A 94 12.30 12.27 4.62
CA LYS A 94 12.89 10.91 4.66
C LYS A 94 13.00 10.29 3.26
N GLU A 95 12.01 10.50 2.40
CA GLU A 95 12.04 10.01 1.01
C GLU A 95 13.12 10.73 0.19
N LYS A 96 13.28 12.05 0.34
CA LYS A 96 14.35 12.81 -0.32
C LYS A 96 15.73 12.40 0.17
N GLU A 97 15.90 12.21 1.48
CA GLU A 97 17.16 11.74 2.06
C GLU A 97 17.52 10.32 1.58
N PHE A 98 16.52 9.45 1.44
CA PHE A 98 16.73 8.11 0.89
C PHE A 98 17.19 8.17 -0.57
N LYS A 99 16.52 8.96 -1.42
CA LYS A 99 16.93 9.17 -2.83
C LYS A 99 18.35 9.72 -2.93
N LEU A 100 18.67 10.74 -2.13
CA LEU A 100 20.02 11.30 -2.10
C LEU A 100 21.08 10.28 -1.64
N SER A 101 20.74 9.43 -0.67
CA SER A 101 21.61 8.33 -0.25
C SER A 101 21.79 7.27 -1.33
N GLU A 102 20.78 7.01 -2.15
CA GLU A 102 20.83 6.05 -3.25
C GLU A 102 21.71 6.60 -4.39
N ASP A 103 21.50 7.86 -4.78
CA ASP A 103 22.30 8.53 -5.81
C ASP A 103 23.78 8.58 -5.42
N LYS A 104 24.08 8.91 -4.15
CA LYS A 104 25.45 8.91 -3.64
C LYS A 104 26.10 7.53 -3.71
N LYS A 105 25.36 6.48 -3.34
CA LYS A 105 25.85 5.09 -3.40
C LYS A 105 26.06 4.62 -4.84
N LYS A 106 25.15 4.99 -5.75
CA LYS A 106 25.29 4.70 -7.17
C LYS A 106 26.58 5.30 -7.74
N LEU A 107 26.90 6.53 -7.34
CA LEU A 107 28.14 7.20 -7.75
C LEU A 107 29.39 6.49 -7.19
N GLU A 108 29.35 6.04 -5.94
CA GLU A 108 30.42 5.25 -5.32
C GLU A 108 30.64 3.89 -6.01
N LEU A 109 29.56 3.18 -6.35
CA LEU A 109 29.63 1.93 -7.11
C LEU A 109 30.25 2.13 -8.49
N LEU A 110 29.81 3.17 -9.21
CA LEU A 110 30.38 3.53 -10.52
C LEU A 110 31.87 3.88 -10.43
N GLN A 111 32.31 4.53 -9.35
CA GLN A 111 33.72 4.82 -9.13
C GLN A 111 34.54 3.53 -8.95
N LYS A 112 34.07 2.60 -8.12
CA LYS A 112 34.73 1.29 -7.92
C LYS A 112 34.76 0.44 -9.20
N GLU A 113 33.71 0.52 -10.01
CA GLU A 113 33.67 -0.15 -11.32
C GLU A 113 34.66 0.46 -12.32
N ASN A 114 34.81 1.79 -12.31
CA ASN A 114 35.84 2.47 -13.10
C ASN A 114 37.26 2.06 -12.64
N GLU A 115 37.52 2.03 -11.34
CA GLU A 115 38.81 1.58 -10.78
C GLU A 115 39.12 0.13 -11.22
N MET A 116 38.14 -0.76 -11.22
CA MET A 116 38.31 -2.12 -11.74
C MET A 116 38.69 -2.12 -13.23
N ARG A 117 37.98 -1.34 -14.05
CA ARG A 117 38.27 -1.23 -15.49
C ARG A 117 39.67 -0.68 -15.76
N GLU A 118 40.18 0.21 -14.92
CA GLU A 118 41.58 0.68 -15.00
C GLU A 118 42.57 -0.47 -14.74
N HIS A 119 42.33 -1.28 -13.71
CA HIS A 119 43.12 -2.48 -13.43
C HIS A 119 43.02 -3.56 -14.52
N GLU A 120 41.86 -3.73 -15.15
CA GLU A 120 41.69 -4.63 -16.29
C GLU A 120 42.48 -4.16 -17.51
N ASN A 121 42.51 -2.85 -17.78
CA ASN A 121 43.29 -2.28 -18.87
C ASN A 121 44.80 -2.41 -18.64
N THR A 122 45.30 -2.17 -17.42
CA THR A 122 46.71 -2.40 -17.08
C THR A 122 47.07 -3.87 -17.18
N LEU A 123 46.19 -4.77 -16.71
CA LEU A 123 46.38 -6.22 -16.86
C LEU A 123 46.48 -6.63 -18.34
N LEU A 124 45.61 -6.10 -19.21
CA LEU A 124 45.64 -6.39 -20.64
C LEU A 124 46.96 -5.90 -21.27
N SER A 125 47.40 -4.68 -20.95
CA SER A 125 48.68 -4.13 -21.39
C SER A 125 49.87 -4.99 -20.95
N LEU A 126 49.86 -5.47 -19.71
CA LEU A 126 50.90 -6.38 -19.20
C LEU A 126 50.87 -7.73 -19.92
N GLN A 127 49.69 -8.27 -20.22
CA GLN A 127 49.54 -9.51 -20.99
C GLN A 127 50.06 -9.36 -22.42
N THR A 128 49.77 -8.24 -23.10
CA THR A 128 50.34 -7.95 -24.43
C THR A 128 51.86 -7.84 -24.38
N SER A 129 52.38 -7.18 -23.34
CA SER A 129 53.82 -7.05 -23.12
C SER A 129 54.47 -8.41 -22.87
N LEU A 130 53.81 -9.30 -22.11
CA LEU A 130 54.28 -10.66 -21.85
C LEU A 130 54.38 -11.47 -23.14
N ILE A 131 53.37 -11.43 -24.01
CA ILE A 131 53.35 -12.14 -25.30
C ILE A 131 54.55 -11.68 -26.16
N SER A 132 54.75 -10.37 -26.31
CA SER A 132 55.89 -9.84 -27.08
C SER A 132 57.24 -10.27 -26.50
N LEU A 133 57.33 -10.43 -25.18
CA LEU A 133 58.56 -10.85 -24.50
C LEU A 133 58.79 -12.36 -24.68
N GLU A 134 57.73 -13.16 -24.68
CA GLU A 134 57.77 -14.59 -24.97
C GLU A 134 58.21 -14.87 -26.41
N ASP A 135 57.70 -14.13 -27.40
CA ASP A 135 58.13 -14.22 -28.80
C ASP A 135 59.63 -13.93 -28.94
N LYS A 136 60.13 -12.86 -28.30
CA LYS A 136 61.57 -12.51 -28.29
C LYS A 136 62.41 -13.59 -27.62
N ILE A 137 61.92 -14.19 -26.53
CA ILE A 137 62.60 -15.30 -25.84
C ILE A 137 62.69 -16.51 -26.75
N GLU A 138 61.63 -16.84 -27.49
CA GLU A 138 61.59 -17.97 -28.40
C GLU A 138 62.53 -17.78 -29.59
N GLU A 139 62.53 -16.59 -30.20
CA GLU A 139 63.50 -16.21 -31.24
C GLU A 139 64.94 -16.35 -30.74
N LYS A 140 65.24 -15.87 -29.53
CA LYS A 140 66.58 -15.99 -28.92
C LYS A 140 66.96 -17.43 -28.62
N LYS A 141 66.04 -18.28 -28.15
CA LYS A 141 66.29 -19.72 -28.01
C LYS A 141 66.63 -20.38 -29.35
N LEU A 142 65.91 -20.02 -30.42
CA LEU A 142 66.16 -20.55 -31.76
C LEU A 142 67.53 -20.12 -32.29
N THR A 143 67.92 -18.85 -32.12
CA THR A 143 69.26 -18.37 -32.51
C THR A 143 70.37 -19.10 -31.74
N ILE A 144 70.23 -19.31 -30.43
CA ILE A 144 71.20 -20.07 -29.63
C ILE A 144 71.29 -21.53 -30.12
N SER A 145 70.17 -22.18 -30.42
CA SER A 145 70.12 -23.54 -30.98
C SER A 145 70.87 -23.63 -32.31
N THR A 146 70.60 -22.72 -33.24
CA THR A 146 71.30 -22.69 -34.54
C THR A 146 72.80 -22.44 -34.40
N LEU A 147 73.22 -21.54 -33.50
CA LEU A 147 74.64 -21.29 -33.20
C LEU A 147 75.34 -22.51 -32.59
N LYS A 148 74.65 -23.25 -31.70
CA LYS A 148 75.17 -24.50 -31.12
C LYS A 148 75.34 -25.58 -32.18
N ASN A 149 74.36 -25.75 -33.07
CA ASN A 149 74.40 -26.75 -34.14
C ASN A 149 75.52 -26.48 -35.16
N ARG A 150 75.82 -25.21 -35.45
CA ARG A 150 76.89 -24.80 -36.38
C ARG A 150 78.31 -24.85 -35.78
N LYS A 151 78.48 -25.23 -34.50
CA LYS A 151 79.76 -25.20 -33.76
C LYS A 151 80.47 -23.84 -33.80
N THR A 152 79.69 -22.76 -33.80
CA THR A 152 80.17 -21.37 -33.83
C THR A 152 80.92 -20.98 -32.53
N ASP A 153 81.69 -19.89 -32.55
CA ASP A 153 82.49 -19.40 -31.41
C ASP A 153 81.73 -19.41 -30.07
N LYS A 154 82.34 -19.99 -29.04
CA LYS A 154 81.74 -20.11 -27.70
C LYS A 154 81.34 -18.76 -27.10
N GLU A 155 82.11 -17.70 -27.36
CA GLU A 155 81.79 -16.35 -26.87
C GLU A 155 80.48 -15.79 -27.43
N LYS A 156 80.17 -16.03 -28.70
CA LYS A 156 78.92 -15.58 -29.34
C LYS A 156 77.71 -16.31 -28.75
N ILE A 157 77.84 -17.61 -28.49
CA ILE A 157 76.80 -18.40 -27.81
C ILE A 157 76.56 -17.85 -26.40
N MET A 158 77.64 -17.58 -25.65
CA MET A 158 77.55 -17.06 -24.28
C MET A 158 76.89 -15.67 -24.22
N LEU A 159 77.17 -14.80 -25.21
CA LEU A 159 76.56 -13.48 -25.30
C LEU A 159 75.04 -13.57 -25.51
N GLU A 160 74.58 -14.44 -26.41
CA GLU A 160 73.14 -14.65 -26.62
C GLU A 160 72.47 -15.35 -25.43
N GLU A 161 73.16 -16.27 -24.75
CA GLU A 161 72.67 -16.87 -23.49
C GLU A 161 72.49 -15.82 -22.37
N LYS A 162 73.40 -14.84 -22.25
CA LYS A 162 73.24 -13.70 -21.33
C LYS A 162 72.03 -12.84 -21.71
N ARG A 163 71.84 -12.54 -23.00
CA ARG A 163 70.66 -11.78 -23.49
C ARG A 163 69.35 -12.52 -23.20
N LEU A 164 69.33 -13.83 -23.40
CA LEU A 164 68.19 -14.69 -23.07
C LEU A 164 67.91 -14.70 -21.55
N SER A 165 68.95 -14.72 -20.72
CA SER A 165 68.80 -14.62 -19.25
C SER A 165 68.14 -13.31 -18.84
N VAL A 166 68.55 -12.17 -19.42
CA VAL A 166 67.94 -10.85 -19.15
C VAL A 166 66.46 -10.83 -19.53
N LEU A 167 66.10 -11.36 -20.70
CA LEU A 167 64.71 -11.45 -21.13
C LEU A 167 63.88 -12.34 -20.18
N ASN A 168 64.42 -13.48 -19.73
CA ASN A 168 63.73 -14.33 -18.75
C ASN A 168 63.50 -13.62 -17.40
N SER A 169 64.46 -12.79 -16.94
CA SER A 169 64.27 -11.96 -15.76
C SER A 169 63.16 -10.93 -15.95
N GLN A 170 63.09 -10.27 -17.10
CA GLN A 170 62.00 -9.35 -17.43
C GLN A 170 60.64 -10.07 -17.48
N ARG A 171 60.58 -11.28 -18.06
CA ARG A 171 59.37 -12.12 -18.06
C ARG A 171 58.88 -12.41 -16.65
N GLN A 172 59.78 -12.74 -15.73
CA GLN A 172 59.42 -13.01 -14.33
C GLN A 172 58.87 -11.77 -13.61
N VAL A 173 59.40 -10.58 -13.91
CA VAL A 173 58.86 -9.32 -13.36
C VAL A 173 57.44 -9.09 -13.85
N VAL A 174 57.22 -9.15 -15.18
CA VAL A 174 55.88 -8.97 -15.78
C VAL A 174 54.87 -9.98 -15.24
N LEU A 175 55.27 -11.25 -15.06
CA LEU A 175 54.39 -12.26 -14.48
C LEU A 175 53.99 -11.94 -13.03
N LYS A 176 54.91 -11.39 -12.22
CA LYS A 176 54.57 -10.94 -10.86
C LYS A 176 53.57 -9.79 -10.91
N ASP A 177 53.78 -8.81 -11.77
CA ASP A 177 52.90 -7.65 -11.94
C ASP A 177 51.49 -8.09 -12.40
N ILE A 178 51.40 -9.05 -13.32
CA ILE A 178 50.13 -9.68 -13.72
C ILE A 178 49.41 -10.32 -12.53
N THR A 179 50.15 -11.04 -11.67
CA THR A 179 49.53 -11.68 -10.50
C THR A 179 49.05 -10.67 -9.46
N THR A 180 49.74 -9.54 -9.30
CA THR A 180 49.32 -8.48 -8.38
C THR A 180 48.08 -7.77 -8.90
N GLU A 181 48.02 -7.46 -10.20
CA GLU A 181 46.85 -6.84 -10.83
C GLU A 181 45.61 -7.75 -10.76
N LYS A 182 45.76 -9.05 -11.06
CA LYS A 182 44.66 -10.01 -10.92
C LYS A 182 44.09 -10.07 -9.49
N LYS A 183 44.95 -10.00 -8.48
CA LYS A 183 44.52 -9.97 -7.07
C LYS A 183 43.79 -8.67 -6.71
N ALA A 184 44.21 -7.55 -7.28
CA ALA A 184 43.53 -6.26 -7.09
C ALA A 184 42.11 -6.31 -7.68
N ILE A 185 41.98 -6.78 -8.94
CA ILE A 185 40.69 -6.97 -9.61
C ILE A 185 39.77 -7.90 -8.80
N GLU A 186 40.27 -9.07 -8.37
CA GLU A 186 39.47 -10.02 -7.58
C GLU A 186 38.95 -9.41 -6.27
N LYS A 187 39.77 -8.59 -5.61
CA LYS A 187 39.39 -7.90 -4.37
C LYS A 187 38.29 -6.86 -4.62
N ILE A 188 38.41 -6.07 -5.69
CA ILE A 188 37.40 -5.07 -6.07
C ILE A 188 36.09 -5.76 -6.47
N GLN A 189 36.17 -6.85 -7.24
CA GLN A 189 35.01 -7.64 -7.67
C GLN A 189 34.22 -8.21 -6.48
N LYS A 190 34.91 -8.81 -5.49
CA LYS A 190 34.25 -9.34 -4.28
C LYS A 190 33.55 -8.24 -3.49
N ASN A 191 34.18 -7.08 -3.37
CA ASN A 191 33.57 -5.94 -2.66
C ASN A 191 32.33 -5.41 -3.38
N LEU A 192 32.37 -5.30 -4.71
CA LEU A 192 31.22 -4.87 -5.51
C LEU A 192 30.04 -5.85 -5.41
N ASP A 193 30.28 -7.16 -5.49
CA ASP A 193 29.22 -8.17 -5.34
C ASP A 193 28.51 -8.08 -3.97
N ILE A 194 29.27 -7.85 -2.90
CA ILE A 194 28.71 -7.63 -1.56
C ILE A 194 27.88 -6.34 -1.52
N GLU A 195 28.36 -5.25 -2.13
CA GLU A 195 27.64 -3.98 -2.14
C GLU A 195 26.36 -4.02 -2.97
N TYR A 196 26.34 -4.72 -4.10
CA TYR A 196 25.12 -4.94 -4.90
C TYR A 196 24.07 -5.73 -4.12
N LYS A 197 24.47 -6.79 -3.41
CA LYS A 197 23.57 -7.56 -2.54
C LYS A 197 22.99 -6.71 -1.41
N LEU A 198 23.82 -5.88 -0.78
CA LEU A 198 23.40 -4.94 0.26
C LEU A 198 22.43 -3.87 -0.27
N ASP A 199 22.65 -3.38 -1.49
CA ASP A 199 21.74 -2.39 -2.11
C ASP A 199 20.36 -2.99 -2.40
N GLY A 200 20.30 -4.23 -2.89
CA GLY A 200 19.06 -4.99 -3.09
C GLY A 200 18.27 -5.13 -1.79
N LEU A 201 18.90 -5.62 -0.72
CA LEU A 201 18.26 -5.74 0.60
C LEU A 201 17.79 -4.39 1.15
N LYS A 202 18.56 -3.32 0.95
CA LYS A 202 18.17 -1.97 1.40
C LYS A 202 16.92 -1.46 0.68
N LYS A 203 16.76 -1.77 -0.61
CA LYS A 203 15.57 -1.43 -1.41
C LYS A 203 14.34 -2.21 -0.95
N GLU A 204 14.49 -3.51 -0.70
CA GLU A 204 13.42 -4.35 -0.15
C GLU A 204 12.94 -3.84 1.21
N ILE A 205 13.87 -3.55 2.14
CA ILE A 205 13.54 -2.98 3.45
C ILE A 205 12.81 -1.63 3.32
N HIS A 206 13.24 -0.78 2.38
CA HIS A 206 12.56 0.50 2.13
C HIS A 206 11.14 0.31 1.56
N SER A 207 10.95 -0.67 0.68
CA SER A 207 9.64 -1.03 0.13
C SER A 207 8.69 -1.50 1.23
N ILE A 208 9.14 -2.45 2.06
CA ILE A 208 8.36 -2.97 3.20
C ILE A 208 8.00 -1.82 4.14
N LYS A 209 8.95 -0.93 4.46
CA LYS A 209 8.70 0.21 5.34
C LYS A 209 7.68 1.20 4.75
N LYS A 210 7.67 1.39 3.44
CA LYS A 210 6.71 2.25 2.75
C LYS A 210 5.30 1.65 2.75
N GLU A 211 5.20 0.33 2.61
CA GLU A 211 3.96 -0.42 2.70
C GLU A 211 3.35 -0.35 4.10
N VAL A 212 4.14 -0.65 5.15
CA VAL A 212 3.71 -0.57 6.56
C VAL A 212 3.23 0.85 6.94
N VAL A 213 3.90 1.89 6.46
CA VAL A 213 3.48 3.29 6.73
C VAL A 213 2.16 3.65 6.05
N ASN A 214 1.84 3.07 4.89
CA ASN A 214 0.57 3.31 4.20
C ASN A 214 -0.61 2.56 4.86
N GLU A 215 -0.34 1.42 5.50
CA GLU A 215 -1.35 0.68 6.29
C GLU A 215 -1.74 1.46 7.56
N ASP A 216 -0.77 2.05 8.26
CA ASP A 216 -1.02 2.86 9.47
C ASP A 216 -1.81 4.16 9.17
N GLU A 217 -1.70 4.73 7.96
CA GLU A 217 -2.49 5.89 7.54
C GLU A 217 -3.94 5.54 7.14
N THR A 218 -4.20 4.28 6.76
CA THR A 218 -5.54 3.83 6.34
C THR A 218 -6.32 3.10 7.44
N ALA A 219 -5.65 2.56 8.47
CA ALA A 219 -6.29 1.71 9.48
C ALA A 219 -6.64 2.36 10.83
N PHE A 220 -6.22 3.60 11.14
CA PHE A 220 -6.38 4.14 12.51
C PHE A 220 -7.08 5.50 12.61
N LYS A 221 -8.41 5.46 12.62
CA LYS A 221 -9.29 6.44 13.31
C LYS A 221 -9.63 5.95 14.73
N VAL A 222 -8.68 5.33 15.42
CA VAL A 222 -8.85 4.93 16.82
C VAL A 222 -8.24 6.03 17.70
N LYS A 223 -9.04 6.50 18.65
CA LYS A 223 -8.65 7.47 19.68
C LYS A 223 -7.24 7.14 20.20
N TYR A 224 -6.35 8.13 20.13
CA TYR A 224 -5.03 8.10 20.76
C TYR A 224 -5.14 7.64 22.22
N ILE A 225 -4.75 6.40 22.48
CA ILE A 225 -4.21 6.01 23.77
C ILE A 225 -2.71 6.22 23.63
N ASP A 226 -2.18 7.13 24.44
CA ASP A 226 -0.77 7.49 24.52
C ASP A 226 0.08 6.25 24.83
N ASN A 227 0.50 5.51 23.80
CA ASN A 227 1.39 4.37 23.93
C ASN A 227 2.84 4.87 24.06
N LYS A 228 3.10 5.61 25.13
CA LYS A 228 4.45 5.84 25.61
C LYS A 228 4.87 4.67 26.51
N SER A 229 4.85 3.46 25.96
CA SER A 229 5.59 2.34 26.53
C SER A 229 7.08 2.64 26.39
N LYS A 230 7.60 3.46 27.31
CA LYS A 230 9.04 3.60 27.50
C LYS A 230 9.55 2.21 27.81
N ASN A 231 10.20 1.63 26.81
CA ASN A 231 10.81 0.31 26.84
C ASN A 231 11.44 0.06 28.23
N ILE A 232 10.99 -0.98 28.93
CA ILE A 232 11.30 -1.20 30.35
C ILE A 232 12.81 -1.28 30.60
N PHE A 233 13.55 -1.70 29.57
CA PHE A 233 15.01 -1.73 29.52
C PHE A 233 15.66 -0.34 29.51
N VAL A 234 15.04 0.66 28.89
CA VAL A 234 15.54 2.04 28.89
C VAL A 234 15.32 2.68 30.26
N VAL A 235 14.18 2.42 30.89
CA VAL A 235 13.87 2.91 32.24
C VAL A 235 14.81 2.28 33.28
N SER A 236 15.12 0.97 33.15
CA SER A 236 16.06 0.30 34.04
C SER A 236 17.51 0.76 33.84
N LEU A 237 17.95 1.01 32.60
CA LEU A 237 19.28 1.57 32.34
C LEU A 237 19.44 3.00 32.91
N LEU A 238 18.41 3.83 32.78
CA LEU A 238 18.39 5.19 33.33
C LEU A 238 18.40 5.19 34.87
N SER A 239 17.67 4.25 35.51
CA SER A 239 17.67 4.14 36.97
C SER A 239 18.99 3.59 37.53
N ILE A 240 19.62 2.62 36.86
CA ILE A 240 20.96 2.11 37.21
C ILE A 240 22.00 3.22 37.09
N LYS A 241 21.97 4.01 36.01
CA LYS A 241 22.88 5.15 35.81
C LYS A 241 22.72 6.21 36.92
N ALA A 242 21.48 6.53 37.28
CA ALA A 242 21.19 7.48 38.35
C ALA A 242 21.64 6.96 39.73
N PHE A 243 21.49 5.65 39.99
CA PHE A 243 21.89 5.01 41.24
C PHE A 243 23.41 5.01 41.42
N ILE A 244 24.17 4.60 40.39
CA ILE A 244 25.64 4.62 40.40
C ILE A 244 26.16 6.05 40.58
N SER A 245 25.57 7.02 39.88
CA SER A 245 25.95 8.43 40.00
C SER A 245 25.67 9.00 41.39
N LYS A 246 24.63 8.53 42.09
CA LYS A 246 24.27 9.02 43.41
C LYS A 246 25.02 8.32 44.54
N SER A 247 25.42 7.05 44.40
CA SER A 247 26.10 6.30 45.45
C SER A 247 27.63 6.34 45.37
N ILE A 248 28.22 6.38 44.18
CA ILE A 248 29.69 6.31 44.00
C ILE A 248 30.33 7.70 43.94
N LEU A 249 29.70 8.66 43.22
CA LEU A 249 30.29 9.99 43.01
C LEU A 249 30.01 10.99 44.14
N ARG A 250 29.15 10.65 45.10
CA ARG A 250 28.75 11.57 46.19
C ARG A 250 29.51 11.37 47.50
N ASN A 251 30.22 10.25 47.64
CA ASN A 251 31.13 10.06 48.77
C ASN A 251 32.45 10.78 48.45
N LYS A 252 32.84 11.76 49.28
CA LYS A 252 34.18 12.38 49.22
C LYS A 252 35.21 11.27 49.45
N VAL A 253 35.79 10.75 48.36
CA VAL A 253 36.93 9.83 48.44
C VAL A 253 38.14 10.66 48.85
N GLU A 254 38.43 10.72 50.14
CA GLU A 254 39.67 11.30 50.65
C GLU A 254 40.85 10.40 50.23
N ASN A 255 41.84 10.98 49.55
CA ASN A 255 43.03 10.35 48.94
C ASN A 255 42.88 9.70 47.54
N TYR A 256 42.41 10.47 46.56
CA TYR A 256 42.53 10.10 45.13
C TYR A 256 43.98 9.82 44.70
N ASP A 257 44.96 10.57 45.21
CA ASP A 257 46.37 10.45 44.81
C ASP A 257 47.01 9.12 45.25
N LYS A 258 46.66 8.60 46.43
CA LYS A 258 47.14 7.27 46.87
C LYS A 258 46.52 6.16 46.02
N ILE A 259 45.23 6.27 45.68
CA ILE A 259 44.53 5.29 44.82
C ILE A 259 45.15 5.29 43.41
N GLN A 260 45.48 6.46 42.87
CA GLN A 260 46.13 6.57 41.56
C GLN A 260 47.56 6.02 41.55
N LYS A 261 48.29 6.13 42.67
CA LYS A 261 49.65 5.56 42.81
C LYS A 261 49.62 4.03 42.93
N VAL A 262 48.61 3.49 43.62
CA VAL A 262 48.40 2.04 43.78
C VAL A 262 47.84 1.40 42.49
N SER A 263 46.95 2.08 41.76
CA SER A 263 46.36 1.57 40.50
C SER A 263 47.37 1.48 39.34
N LYS A 264 48.47 2.25 39.40
CA LYS A 264 49.59 2.16 38.45
C LYS A 264 50.48 0.93 38.66
N ASN A 265 50.34 0.21 39.78
CA ASN A 265 51.06 -1.03 40.00
C ASN A 265 50.50 -2.13 39.10
N ILE A 266 51.36 -2.71 38.25
CA ILE A 266 50.97 -3.72 37.26
C ILE A 266 50.26 -4.93 37.91
N LYS A 267 50.68 -5.33 39.13
CA LYS A 267 50.07 -6.46 39.85
C LYS A 267 48.64 -6.14 40.30
N VAL A 268 48.40 -4.91 40.76
CA VAL A 268 47.07 -4.43 41.16
C VAL A 268 46.17 -4.33 39.93
N ARG A 269 46.68 -3.81 38.82
CA ARG A 269 45.93 -3.66 37.57
C ARG A 269 45.48 -5.01 37.00
N ILE A 270 46.36 -6.01 37.03
CA ILE A 270 46.03 -7.39 36.66
C ILE A 270 44.96 -7.97 37.60
N ALA A 271 45.14 -7.84 38.92
CA ALA A 271 44.17 -8.34 39.90
C ALA A 271 42.78 -7.69 39.72
N THR A 272 42.72 -6.37 39.53
CA THR A 272 41.45 -5.67 39.28
C THR A 272 40.80 -6.07 37.97
N SER A 273 41.58 -6.35 36.92
CA SER A 273 41.06 -6.82 35.63
C SER A 273 40.47 -8.23 35.74
N ILE A 274 41.09 -9.12 36.52
CA ILE A 274 40.60 -10.48 36.77
C ILE A 274 39.29 -10.44 37.57
N ILE A 275 39.23 -9.62 38.63
CA ILE A 275 38.02 -9.44 39.44
C ILE A 275 36.88 -8.88 38.58
N LEU A 276 37.16 -7.88 37.75
CA LEU A 276 36.15 -7.28 36.87
C LEU A 276 35.66 -8.28 35.81
N ALA A 277 36.55 -9.08 35.23
CA ALA A 277 36.20 -10.13 34.27
C ALA A 277 35.32 -11.23 34.90
N LEU A 278 35.63 -11.65 36.13
CA LEU A 278 34.79 -12.58 36.90
C LEU A 278 33.40 -12.00 37.17
N LEU A 279 33.33 -10.73 37.55
CA LEU A 279 32.06 -10.06 37.85
C LEU A 279 31.21 -9.87 36.59
N LEU A 280 31.82 -9.51 35.46
CA LEU A 280 31.18 -9.47 34.13
C LEU A 280 30.69 -10.85 33.69
N SER A 281 31.49 -11.90 33.90
CA SER A 281 31.11 -13.28 33.59
C SER A 281 29.90 -13.74 34.41
N ILE A 282 29.89 -13.48 35.72
CA ILE A 282 28.75 -13.78 36.59
C ILE A 282 27.52 -12.97 36.17
N CYS A 283 27.68 -11.68 35.85
CA CYS A 283 26.59 -10.85 35.37
C CYS A 283 26.03 -11.38 34.03
N PHE A 284 26.90 -11.85 33.13
CA PHE A 284 26.51 -12.48 31.87
C PHE A 284 25.71 -13.78 32.10
N LEU A 285 26.15 -14.63 33.04
CA LEU A 285 25.43 -15.85 33.42
C LEU A 285 24.04 -15.54 34.02
N VAL A 286 23.95 -14.50 34.87
CA VAL A 286 22.66 -14.04 35.41
C VAL A 286 21.77 -13.53 34.27
N THR A 287 22.30 -12.74 33.33
CA THR A 287 21.52 -12.28 32.16
C THR A 287 21.10 -13.44 31.25
N LEU A 288 21.95 -14.46 31.04
CA LEU A 288 21.58 -15.66 30.29
C LEU A 288 20.44 -16.41 31.00
N LYS A 289 20.49 -16.51 32.33
CA LYS A 289 19.45 -17.16 33.13
C LYS A 289 18.12 -16.40 33.06
N PHE A 290 18.15 -15.07 33.03
CA PHE A 290 16.96 -14.24 32.81
C PHE A 290 16.44 -14.27 31.37
N ILE A 291 17.31 -14.32 30.36
CA ILE A 291 16.91 -14.48 28.95
C ILE A 291 16.33 -15.88 28.71
N SER A 292 16.82 -16.90 29.41
CA SER A 292 16.30 -18.27 29.38
C SER A 292 14.98 -18.40 30.15
N SER A 293 14.79 -17.71 31.28
CA SER A 293 13.54 -17.76 32.06
C SER A 293 12.44 -16.83 31.52
N ALA A 294 12.77 -15.86 30.67
CA ALA A 294 11.78 -14.96 30.05
C ALA A 294 10.97 -15.60 28.91
N LYS A 295 11.27 -16.86 28.53
CA LYS A 295 10.50 -17.62 27.53
C LYS A 295 9.40 -18.51 28.13
N GLU A 296 9.21 -18.53 29.46
CA GLU A 296 8.27 -19.45 30.14
C GLU A 296 7.34 -18.78 31.20
N HIS A 297 7.07 -17.47 31.11
CA HIS A 297 6.02 -16.85 31.95
C HIS A 297 4.82 -16.37 31.13
N TYR A 298 4.07 -17.33 30.60
CA TYR A 298 2.61 -17.30 30.46
C TYR A 298 2.15 -18.75 30.30
N VAL A 299 1.86 -19.45 31.39
CA VAL A 299 0.78 -20.45 31.59
C VAL A 299 0.82 -20.84 33.08
N GLY A 300 -0.38 -20.98 33.67
CA GLY A 300 -0.60 -21.04 35.11
C GLY A 300 -0.26 -22.37 35.80
N PHE A 301 -0.14 -22.24 37.12
CA PHE A 301 -0.42 -23.20 38.18
C PHE A 301 -0.70 -24.66 37.76
N GLY A 302 0.22 -25.57 38.12
CA GLY A 302 0.01 -27.02 37.99
C GLY A 302 1.26 -27.85 38.31
N GLU A 303 1.36 -28.19 39.59
CA GLU A 303 1.90 -29.45 40.14
C GLU A 303 3.38 -29.84 40.03
N THR A 304 3.82 -30.36 41.17
CA THR A 304 5.14 -30.82 41.60
C THR A 304 5.43 -32.26 41.16
N ASN A 305 6.68 -32.56 40.79
CA ASN A 305 7.57 -33.57 41.41
C ASN A 305 8.61 -34.17 40.42
N ASN A 306 9.78 -34.50 41.00
CA ASN A 306 11.02 -35.03 40.43
C ASN A 306 10.89 -36.27 39.50
N SER A 307 11.75 -36.38 38.48
CA SER A 307 12.92 -37.28 38.49
C SER A 307 13.73 -37.34 37.17
N ALA A 308 15.04 -37.16 37.35
CA ALA A 308 16.22 -37.62 36.62
C ALA A 308 16.15 -38.02 35.13
N VAL A 309 16.84 -37.21 34.31
CA VAL A 309 17.94 -37.61 33.39
C VAL A 309 17.69 -38.85 32.51
N ASP A 310 16.82 -38.71 31.50
CA ASP A 310 17.05 -39.29 30.16
C ASP A 310 16.19 -38.65 29.05
N THR A 311 15.57 -37.50 29.32
CA THR A 311 14.51 -36.91 28.48
C THR A 311 14.98 -35.80 27.54
N THR A 312 16.22 -35.30 27.67
CA THR A 312 16.64 -34.09 26.95
C THR A 312 16.68 -34.27 25.44
N ASP A 313 17.13 -35.42 24.94
CA ASP A 313 17.24 -35.67 23.50
C ASP A 313 15.91 -36.09 22.86
N GLU A 314 15.06 -36.84 23.56
CA GLU A 314 13.72 -37.17 23.08
C GLU A 314 12.77 -35.98 23.11
N LEU A 315 12.79 -35.13 24.16
CA LEU A 315 12.03 -33.88 24.18
C LEU A 315 12.55 -32.89 23.14
N LYS A 316 13.85 -32.85 22.89
CA LYS A 316 14.41 -32.00 21.83
C LYS A 316 13.98 -32.48 20.46
N LYS A 317 13.98 -33.79 20.20
CA LYS A 317 13.51 -34.38 18.93
C LYS A 317 12.00 -34.20 18.72
N GLN A 318 11.21 -34.30 19.79
CA GLN A 318 9.78 -34.00 19.75
C GLN A 318 9.50 -32.51 19.56
N LYS A 319 10.21 -31.60 20.24
CA LYS A 319 10.07 -30.15 20.05
C LYS A 319 10.53 -29.70 18.67
N GLU A 320 11.61 -30.28 18.13
CA GLU A 320 12.05 -30.03 16.75
C GLU A 320 11.04 -30.57 15.73
N ALA A 321 10.41 -31.72 15.98
CA ALA A 321 9.35 -32.25 15.13
C ALA A 321 8.09 -31.36 15.18
N GLU A 322 7.70 -30.90 16.38
CA GLU A 322 6.55 -30.00 16.57
C GLU A 322 6.80 -28.61 15.96
N GLU A 323 8.02 -28.09 16.04
CA GLU A 323 8.41 -26.82 15.39
C GLU A 323 8.44 -26.97 13.87
N LYS A 324 8.98 -28.09 13.35
CA LYS A 324 8.90 -28.40 11.91
C LYS A 324 7.47 -28.56 11.43
N GLU A 325 6.59 -29.18 12.22
CA GLU A 325 5.16 -29.32 11.91
C GLU A 325 4.46 -27.96 11.94
N LYS A 326 4.81 -27.06 12.86
CA LYS A 326 4.30 -25.68 12.89
C LYS A 326 4.77 -24.86 11.69
N ILE A 327 6.04 -24.97 11.31
CA ILE A 327 6.59 -24.33 10.11
C ILE A 327 5.93 -24.90 8.86
N LEU A 328 5.73 -26.21 8.79
CA LEU A 328 5.04 -26.88 7.68
C LEU A 328 3.59 -26.42 7.59
N LYS A 329 2.85 -26.37 8.71
CA LYS A 329 1.47 -25.85 8.76
C LYS A 329 1.40 -24.38 8.35
N ALA A 330 2.35 -23.54 8.77
CA ALA A 330 2.42 -22.14 8.37
C ALA A 330 2.74 -22.01 6.86
N GLN A 331 3.63 -22.85 6.33
CA GLN A 331 3.96 -22.90 4.91
C GLN A 331 2.79 -23.41 4.07
N GLU A 332 2.08 -24.44 4.54
CA GLU A 332 0.86 -24.97 3.90
C GLU A 332 -0.25 -23.92 3.90
N GLN A 333 -0.42 -23.16 4.97
CA GLN A 333 -1.35 -22.03 5.03
C GLN A 333 -0.95 -20.91 4.06
N ALA A 334 0.34 -20.56 3.98
CA ALA A 334 0.82 -19.56 3.01
C ALA A 334 0.66 -20.03 1.56
N ASN A 335 0.93 -21.31 1.28
CA ASN A 335 0.76 -21.92 -0.04
C ASN A 335 -0.72 -22.10 -0.42
N ALA A 336 -1.62 -22.30 0.56
CA ALA A 336 -3.05 -22.38 0.33
C ALA A 336 -3.61 -21.07 -0.23
N VAL A 337 -3.10 -19.92 0.23
CA VAL A 337 -3.53 -18.59 -0.20
C VAL A 337 -2.84 -18.12 -1.49
N ARG A 338 -1.68 -18.69 -1.83
CA ARG A 338 -0.91 -18.28 -3.03
C ARG A 338 -1.59 -18.76 -4.32
N ILE A 339 -1.86 -17.84 -5.23
CA ILE A 339 -2.38 -18.09 -6.59
C ILE A 339 -1.26 -18.10 -7.64
N ASP A 340 -1.60 -18.39 -8.89
CA ASP A 340 -0.66 -18.33 -10.01
C ASP A 340 -0.08 -16.91 -10.18
N SER A 341 1.23 -16.81 -10.43
CA SER A 341 1.92 -15.51 -10.51
C SER A 341 1.38 -14.63 -11.63
N GLU A 342 1.02 -15.22 -12.78
CA GLU A 342 0.48 -14.45 -13.91
C GLU A 342 -0.94 -13.97 -13.62
N ALA A 343 -1.72 -14.75 -12.86
CA ALA A 343 -3.05 -14.34 -12.41
C ALA A 343 -2.95 -13.19 -11.40
N GLN A 344 -1.99 -13.25 -10.48
CA GLN A 344 -1.74 -12.17 -9.53
C GLN A 344 -1.35 -10.86 -10.23
N ASP A 345 -0.51 -10.92 -11.26
CA ASP A 345 -0.12 -9.74 -12.05
C ASP A 345 -1.32 -9.13 -12.79
N GLU A 346 -2.21 -9.97 -13.35
CA GLU A 346 -3.46 -9.51 -13.95
C GLU A 346 -4.34 -8.80 -12.91
N GLU A 347 -4.56 -9.42 -11.75
CA GLU A 347 -5.37 -8.86 -10.67
C GLU A 347 -4.85 -7.49 -10.23
N ILE A 348 -3.53 -7.34 -10.04
CA ILE A 348 -2.91 -6.06 -9.68
C ILE A 348 -3.15 -5.02 -10.78
N THR A 349 -2.95 -5.40 -12.04
CA THR A 349 -3.13 -4.48 -13.17
C THR A 349 -4.59 -4.06 -13.34
N ALA A 350 -5.54 -4.97 -13.10
CA ALA A 350 -6.97 -4.68 -13.12
C ALA A 350 -7.39 -3.74 -11.98
N LYS A 351 -6.89 -3.96 -10.75
CA LYS A 351 -7.14 -3.05 -9.61
C LYS A 351 -6.61 -1.64 -9.89
N LEU A 352 -5.43 -1.52 -10.49
CA LEU A 352 -4.83 -0.22 -10.86
C LEU A 352 -5.63 0.53 -11.94
N ALA A 353 -6.38 -0.19 -12.80
CA ALA A 353 -7.19 0.43 -13.83
C ALA A 353 -8.46 1.13 -13.28
N GLY A 354 -8.87 0.80 -12.05
CA GLY A 354 -10.00 1.40 -11.34
C GLY A 354 -11.26 0.51 -11.33
N THR A 355 -12.34 1.02 -10.72
CA THR A 355 -13.55 0.24 -10.39
C THR A 355 -14.80 0.63 -11.18
N PHE A 356 -14.64 1.41 -12.26
CA PHE A 356 -15.77 1.87 -13.07
C PHE A 356 -16.35 0.71 -13.89
N SER A 357 -17.48 0.15 -13.45
CA SER A 357 -18.23 -0.84 -14.25
C SER A 357 -18.74 -0.20 -15.53
N SER A 358 -18.23 -0.68 -16.67
CA SER A 358 -18.56 -0.11 -17.98
C SER A 358 -19.67 -0.88 -18.69
N TYR A 359 -19.66 -2.21 -18.56
CA TYR A 359 -20.58 -3.09 -19.28
C TYR A 359 -20.92 -4.34 -18.47
N SER A 360 -22.13 -4.84 -18.65
CA SER A 360 -22.62 -6.12 -18.14
C SER A 360 -23.40 -6.82 -19.23
N PHE A 361 -23.13 -8.11 -19.45
CA PHE A 361 -23.81 -8.94 -20.45
C PHE A 361 -24.30 -10.21 -19.77
N ASP A 362 -25.57 -10.56 -20.00
CA ASP A 362 -26.10 -11.85 -19.58
C ASP A 362 -25.57 -12.92 -20.54
N VAL A 363 -25.05 -14.01 -19.98
CA VAL A 363 -24.48 -15.15 -20.71
C VAL A 363 -24.96 -16.46 -20.11
N ASP A 364 -24.78 -17.56 -20.84
CA ASP A 364 -24.94 -18.91 -20.29
C ASP A 364 -23.69 -19.71 -20.66
N ARG A 365 -22.75 -19.82 -19.72
CA ARG A 365 -21.46 -20.47 -19.94
C ARG A 365 -21.14 -21.48 -18.85
N GLU A 366 -20.54 -22.58 -19.27
CA GLU A 366 -19.79 -23.48 -18.39
C GLU A 366 -18.31 -23.21 -18.60
N VAL A 367 -17.56 -22.97 -17.52
CA VAL A 367 -16.14 -22.65 -17.55
C VAL A 367 -15.34 -23.56 -16.62
N THR A 368 -14.11 -23.86 -17.02
CA THR A 368 -13.12 -24.57 -16.19
C THR A 368 -11.98 -23.65 -15.85
N VAL A 369 -11.63 -23.60 -14.56
CA VAL A 369 -10.45 -22.88 -14.07
C VAL A 369 -9.21 -23.71 -14.34
N ASN A 370 -8.26 -23.18 -15.10
CA ASN A 370 -7.03 -23.87 -15.53
C ASN A 370 -5.84 -23.60 -14.60
N LYS A 371 -5.85 -22.47 -13.90
CA LYS A 371 -4.80 -22.09 -12.96
C LYS A 371 -5.41 -21.63 -11.63
N LYS A 372 -4.62 -21.69 -10.56
CA LYS A 372 -5.07 -21.27 -9.23
C LYS A 372 -5.31 -19.76 -9.22
N ILE A 373 -6.53 -19.31 -8.94
CA ILE A 373 -6.98 -17.90 -9.01
C ILE A 373 -7.85 -17.51 -7.82
N HIS A 374 -8.05 -16.21 -7.58
CA HIS A 374 -9.05 -15.74 -6.61
C HIS A 374 -10.46 -15.67 -7.22
N ALA A 375 -11.45 -16.05 -6.42
CA ALA A 375 -12.81 -15.55 -6.52
C ALA A 375 -12.90 -14.18 -5.83
N PHE A 376 -13.80 -13.31 -6.26
CA PHE A 376 -13.98 -11.98 -5.74
C PHE A 376 -15.42 -11.77 -5.30
N LYS A 377 -15.62 -11.08 -4.18
CA LYS A 377 -16.99 -10.79 -3.69
C LYS A 377 -17.71 -9.73 -4.53
N SER A 378 -16.96 -8.96 -5.32
CA SER A 378 -17.51 -7.92 -6.18
C SER A 378 -16.74 -7.84 -7.50
N ALA A 379 -17.40 -7.30 -8.53
CA ALA A 379 -16.80 -7.04 -9.83
C ALA A 379 -15.74 -5.92 -9.83
N SER A 380 -15.18 -5.54 -8.68
CA SER A 380 -14.24 -4.41 -8.54
C SER A 380 -12.77 -4.84 -8.40
N TRP A 381 -12.50 -6.15 -8.42
CA TRP A 381 -11.20 -6.76 -8.09
C TRP A 381 -10.68 -6.44 -6.67
N SER A 382 -11.43 -5.72 -5.84
CA SER A 382 -10.91 -5.17 -4.58
C SER A 382 -10.99 -6.14 -3.42
N GLU A 383 -11.99 -7.02 -3.41
CA GLU A 383 -12.27 -7.95 -2.31
C GLU A 383 -12.01 -9.40 -2.74
N PRO A 384 -10.76 -9.90 -2.65
CA PRO A 384 -10.48 -11.31 -2.87
C PRO A 384 -11.24 -12.13 -1.82
N GLY A 385 -11.99 -13.09 -2.31
CA GLY A 385 -12.71 -14.12 -1.56
C GLY A 385 -11.92 -15.41 -1.56
N ASP A 386 -12.58 -16.50 -1.93
CA ASP A 386 -12.00 -17.84 -1.87
C ASP A 386 -10.98 -18.08 -2.98
N VAL A 387 -10.02 -18.97 -2.74
CA VAL A 387 -9.08 -19.41 -3.78
C VAL A 387 -9.66 -20.61 -4.51
N ILE A 388 -9.66 -20.57 -5.84
CA ILE A 388 -10.16 -21.64 -6.69
C ILE A 388 -8.98 -22.44 -7.23
N GLU A 389 -9.02 -23.75 -7.03
CA GLU A 389 -8.01 -24.68 -7.52
C GLU A 389 -8.24 -25.02 -9.02
N PRO A 390 -7.17 -25.33 -9.77
CA PRO A 390 -7.27 -25.80 -11.15
C PRO A 390 -8.18 -27.02 -11.31
N GLY A 391 -8.88 -27.12 -12.44
CA GLY A 391 -9.85 -28.17 -12.76
C GLY A 391 -11.26 -27.91 -12.22
N THR A 392 -11.48 -26.83 -11.46
CA THR A 392 -12.81 -26.50 -10.93
C THR A 392 -13.74 -26.04 -12.06
N LYS A 393 -14.90 -26.69 -12.18
CA LYS A 393 -15.96 -26.35 -13.13
C LYS A 393 -16.98 -25.42 -12.50
N LEU A 394 -17.34 -24.36 -13.20
CA LEU A 394 -18.25 -23.32 -12.72
C LEU A 394 -19.27 -22.98 -13.81
N THR A 395 -20.48 -22.64 -13.38
CA THR A 395 -21.51 -22.09 -14.26
C THR A 395 -21.54 -20.57 -14.09
N VAL A 396 -21.69 -19.86 -15.20
CA VAL A 396 -21.59 -18.41 -15.26
C VAL A 396 -22.79 -17.86 -16.01
N ASP A 397 -23.48 -16.89 -15.40
CA ASP A 397 -24.68 -16.25 -15.96
C ASP A 397 -24.43 -14.81 -16.43
N LYS A 398 -23.32 -14.17 -16.02
CA LYS A 398 -22.98 -12.80 -16.44
C LYS A 398 -21.51 -12.58 -16.69
N ILE A 399 -21.24 -11.64 -17.60
CA ILE A 399 -19.93 -11.07 -17.86
C ILE A 399 -19.97 -9.60 -17.48
N VAL A 400 -19.04 -9.15 -16.65
CA VAL A 400 -18.94 -7.74 -16.21
C VAL A 400 -17.58 -7.17 -16.57
N SER A 401 -17.53 -5.90 -16.97
CA SER A 401 -16.32 -5.20 -17.39
C SER A 401 -15.96 -4.00 -16.49
N PRO A 402 -15.37 -4.21 -15.30
CA PRO A 402 -14.73 -3.14 -14.54
C PRO A 402 -13.49 -2.57 -15.24
N ALA A 403 -13.50 -1.27 -15.52
CA ALA A 403 -12.38 -0.54 -16.13
C ALA A 403 -11.81 -1.20 -17.41
N GLY A 404 -12.65 -1.92 -18.15
CA GLY A 404 -12.29 -2.61 -19.39
C GLY A 404 -11.73 -4.02 -19.22
N TYR A 405 -11.53 -4.52 -18.00
CA TYR A 405 -11.17 -5.92 -17.72
C TYR A 405 -12.39 -6.77 -17.53
N ILE A 406 -12.38 -8.01 -18.02
CA ILE A 406 -13.57 -8.87 -17.95
C ILE A 406 -13.52 -9.80 -16.73
N MET A 407 -14.67 -9.96 -16.09
CA MET A 407 -14.93 -10.93 -15.04
C MET A 407 -16.18 -11.75 -15.35
N TYR A 408 -16.16 -13.02 -14.97
CA TYR A 408 -17.34 -13.90 -14.95
C TYR A 408 -18.03 -13.81 -13.59
N HIS A 409 -19.36 -13.74 -13.59
CA HIS A 409 -20.18 -13.89 -12.39
C HIS A 409 -20.66 -15.33 -12.24
N ILE A 410 -20.41 -15.93 -11.09
CA ILE A 410 -20.72 -17.35 -10.83
C ILE A 410 -22.19 -17.50 -10.45
N SER A 411 -22.92 -18.32 -11.19
CA SER A 411 -24.37 -18.46 -11.07
C SER A 411 -24.82 -19.58 -10.12
N SER A 412 -23.97 -20.55 -9.83
CA SER A 412 -24.32 -21.69 -8.97
C SER A 412 -23.12 -22.27 -8.20
N GLY A 413 -23.41 -23.12 -7.21
CA GLY A 413 -22.41 -23.77 -6.37
C GLY A 413 -21.99 -22.94 -5.15
N ASN A 414 -20.92 -23.37 -4.47
CA ASN A 414 -20.46 -22.75 -3.22
C ASN A 414 -19.93 -21.31 -3.41
N LEU A 415 -19.54 -20.97 -4.64
CA LEU A 415 -19.01 -19.66 -5.00
C LEU A 415 -20.07 -18.77 -5.69
N GLN A 416 -21.35 -19.14 -5.61
CA GLN A 416 -22.44 -18.38 -6.21
C GLN A 416 -22.43 -16.91 -5.74
N GLY A 417 -22.61 -15.99 -6.69
CA GLY A 417 -22.58 -14.54 -6.43
C GLY A 417 -21.18 -13.93 -6.43
N GLN A 418 -20.13 -14.74 -6.48
CA GLN A 418 -18.74 -14.28 -6.60
C GLN A 418 -18.34 -14.09 -8.07
N TYR A 419 -17.21 -13.44 -8.28
CA TYR A 419 -16.66 -13.08 -9.59
C TYR A 419 -15.27 -13.66 -9.77
N ILE A 420 -14.93 -14.09 -10.98
CA ILE A 420 -13.58 -14.58 -11.33
C ILE A 420 -13.06 -13.89 -12.58
N THR A 421 -11.74 -13.90 -12.80
CA THR A 421 -11.17 -13.46 -14.07
C THR A 421 -11.75 -14.25 -15.24
N ALA A 422 -12.01 -13.58 -16.36
CA ALA A 422 -12.44 -14.23 -17.61
C ALA A 422 -11.28 -14.46 -18.60
N ASN A 423 -10.03 -14.32 -18.15
CA ASN A 423 -8.86 -14.48 -19.00
C ASN A 423 -8.69 -15.93 -19.46
N GLU A 424 -8.57 -16.13 -20.77
CA GLU A 424 -8.42 -17.46 -21.39
C GLU A 424 -7.17 -18.21 -20.90
N LYS A 425 -6.14 -17.50 -20.42
CA LYS A 425 -4.95 -18.11 -19.81
C LYS A 425 -5.24 -18.84 -18.50
N PHE A 426 -6.28 -18.42 -17.78
CA PHE A 426 -6.62 -18.90 -16.45
C PHE A 426 -7.96 -19.64 -16.40
N VAL A 427 -8.86 -19.33 -17.32
CA VAL A 427 -10.22 -19.89 -17.35
C VAL A 427 -10.60 -20.20 -18.80
N SER A 428 -10.93 -21.46 -19.10
CA SER A 428 -11.43 -21.89 -20.41
C SER A 428 -12.95 -22.02 -20.39
N VAL A 429 -13.58 -21.72 -21.53
CA VAL A 429 -15.02 -21.91 -21.73
C VAL A 429 -15.26 -23.30 -22.30
N ASP A 430 -15.98 -24.15 -21.57
CA ASP A 430 -16.32 -25.52 -21.96
C ASP A 430 -17.59 -25.56 -22.81
N LYS A 431 -18.60 -24.78 -22.40
CA LYS A 431 -19.85 -24.59 -23.16
C LYS A 431 -20.17 -23.11 -23.24
N LYS A 432 -20.55 -22.69 -24.44
CA LYS A 432 -20.94 -21.32 -24.74
C LYS A 432 -22.34 -21.33 -25.35
N ASN A 433 -23.36 -21.24 -24.49
CA ASN A 433 -24.77 -21.24 -24.86
C ASN A 433 -25.36 -19.82 -24.80
N ASP A 434 -24.51 -18.79 -24.89
CA ASP A 434 -24.96 -17.41 -24.95
C ASP A 434 -25.55 -17.05 -26.32
N GLN A 435 -26.44 -16.06 -26.35
CA GLN A 435 -27.02 -15.51 -27.58
C GLN A 435 -26.11 -14.44 -28.22
N LEU A 436 -24.86 -14.31 -27.74
CA LEU A 436 -23.90 -13.33 -28.25
C LEU A 436 -23.08 -13.95 -29.40
N GLU A 437 -23.19 -13.35 -30.60
CA GLU A 437 -22.20 -13.53 -31.65
C GLU A 437 -20.82 -12.96 -31.21
N ASN A 438 -19.76 -13.14 -32.03
CA ASN A 438 -18.38 -12.77 -31.67
C ASN A 438 -18.22 -11.32 -31.16
N PHE A 439 -19.11 -10.39 -31.53
CA PHE A 439 -19.20 -9.07 -30.93
C PHE A 439 -20.64 -8.53 -30.99
N ILE A 440 -21.01 -7.66 -30.05
CA ILE A 440 -22.32 -7.01 -30.00
C ILE A 440 -22.32 -5.83 -30.95
N SER A 441 -23.16 -5.90 -31.99
CA SER A 441 -23.35 -4.81 -32.95
C SER A 441 -23.85 -3.55 -32.23
N ARG A 442 -23.06 -2.48 -32.29
CA ARG A 442 -23.36 -1.20 -31.65
C ARG A 442 -22.77 -0.06 -32.50
N PRO A 443 -23.54 0.47 -33.47
CA PRO A 443 -23.04 1.46 -34.42
C PRO A 443 -23.01 2.87 -33.82
N VAL A 444 -22.12 3.11 -32.86
CA VAL A 444 -21.86 4.42 -32.24
C VAL A 444 -20.50 4.97 -32.67
N ALA A 445 -20.16 6.20 -32.27
CA ALA A 445 -18.82 6.74 -32.41
C ALA A 445 -18.14 6.76 -31.05
N ILE A 446 -16.83 6.52 -30.99
CA ILE A 446 -16.02 6.72 -29.80
C ILE A 446 -15.22 8.00 -29.94
N LYS A 447 -15.16 8.79 -28.86
CA LYS A 447 -14.33 9.98 -28.75
C LYS A 447 -13.20 9.73 -27.76
N PHE A 448 -11.98 10.02 -28.17
CA PHE A 448 -10.80 9.91 -27.32
C PHE A 448 -10.70 11.13 -26.40
N LEU A 449 -10.68 10.89 -25.09
CA LEU A 449 -10.49 11.90 -24.04
C LEU A 449 -9.00 12.17 -23.77
N THR A 450 -8.15 11.18 -24.08
CA THR A 450 -6.69 11.24 -23.93
C THR A 450 -6.04 10.44 -25.06
N THR A 451 -4.72 10.50 -25.17
CA THR A 451 -3.98 9.69 -26.15
C THR A 451 -4.17 8.20 -25.91
N GLN A 452 -4.53 7.45 -26.96
CA GLN A 452 -4.82 6.01 -26.88
C GLN A 452 -4.32 5.28 -28.14
N ASN A 453 -3.75 4.10 -27.94
CA ASN A 453 -3.33 3.22 -29.03
C ASN A 453 -4.52 2.46 -29.62
N ILE A 454 -4.44 2.28 -30.93
CA ILE A 454 -5.36 1.51 -31.76
C ILE A 454 -4.59 0.33 -32.33
N TYR A 455 -5.19 -0.85 -32.30
CA TYR A 455 -4.52 -2.11 -32.60
C TYR A 455 -5.06 -2.71 -33.90
N SER A 456 -4.18 -3.38 -34.65
CA SER A 456 -4.55 -4.10 -35.87
C SER A 456 -5.08 -5.51 -35.58
N ASP A 457 -4.87 -6.02 -34.37
CA ASP A 457 -5.24 -7.35 -33.94
C ASP A 457 -6.08 -7.32 -32.65
N GLU A 458 -6.94 -8.32 -32.51
CA GLU A 458 -7.85 -8.47 -31.36
C GLU A 458 -7.10 -8.72 -30.05
N SER A 459 -5.87 -9.25 -30.10
CA SER A 459 -5.05 -9.48 -28.91
C SER A 459 -4.37 -8.23 -28.36
N LEU A 460 -4.55 -7.08 -29.01
CA LEU A 460 -3.97 -5.80 -28.58
C LEU A 460 -2.42 -5.84 -28.53
N SER A 461 -1.80 -6.62 -29.41
CA SER A 461 -0.34 -6.80 -29.44
C SER A 461 0.35 -5.86 -30.42
N SER A 462 -0.31 -5.53 -31.53
CA SER A 462 0.26 -4.80 -32.66
C SER A 462 -0.42 -3.46 -32.82
N VAL A 463 0.28 -2.39 -32.43
CA VAL A 463 -0.23 -1.02 -32.54
C VAL A 463 -0.28 -0.61 -34.01
N ARG A 464 -1.48 -0.34 -34.52
CA ARG A 464 -1.73 0.18 -35.87
C ARG A 464 -1.50 1.69 -35.93
N SER A 465 -2.01 2.42 -34.94
CA SER A 465 -1.93 3.88 -34.87
C SER A 465 -2.20 4.40 -33.46
N THR A 466 -1.98 5.69 -33.24
CA THR A 466 -2.21 6.34 -31.95
C THR A 466 -3.02 7.61 -32.17
N TYR A 467 -4.14 7.71 -31.46
CA TYR A 467 -5.08 8.82 -31.59
C TYR A 467 -4.99 9.71 -30.35
N GLY A 468 -4.98 11.02 -30.57
CA GLY A 468 -4.92 12.04 -29.52
C GLY A 468 -6.29 12.43 -28.98
N ASN A 469 -6.29 13.26 -27.93
CA ASN A 469 -7.51 13.84 -27.37
C ASN A 469 -8.34 14.57 -28.45
N GLY A 470 -9.66 14.33 -28.44
CA GLY A 470 -10.63 14.96 -29.33
C GLY A 470 -10.90 14.18 -30.63
N ALA A 471 -10.06 13.21 -30.99
CA ALA A 471 -10.30 12.38 -32.17
C ALA A 471 -11.56 11.51 -32.00
N GLN A 472 -12.23 11.20 -33.11
CA GLN A 472 -13.44 10.37 -33.13
C GLN A 472 -13.31 9.22 -34.13
N LEU A 473 -13.88 8.07 -33.78
CA LEU A 473 -13.93 6.89 -34.65
C LEU A 473 -15.30 6.22 -34.60
N ASN A 474 -15.78 5.78 -35.76
CA ASN A 474 -17.01 5.00 -35.83
C ASN A 474 -16.73 3.54 -35.49
N ILE A 475 -17.46 3.01 -34.52
CA ILE A 475 -17.38 1.60 -34.13
C ILE A 475 -18.55 0.82 -34.73
N THR A 476 -18.31 -0.45 -35.03
CA THR A 476 -19.31 -1.41 -35.48
C THR A 476 -19.90 -2.18 -34.31
N GLY A 477 -19.14 -2.35 -33.23
CA GLY A 477 -19.62 -3.04 -32.04
C GLY A 477 -18.57 -3.20 -30.94
N ILE A 478 -18.92 -4.01 -29.94
CA ILE A 478 -18.10 -4.28 -28.75
C ILE A 478 -17.86 -5.79 -28.65
N GLY A 479 -16.61 -6.18 -28.48
CA GLY A 479 -16.18 -7.57 -28.34
C GLY A 479 -15.32 -7.80 -27.10
N ILE A 480 -14.96 -9.05 -26.86
CA ILE A 480 -14.07 -9.46 -25.77
C ILE A 480 -12.80 -10.01 -26.40
N SER A 481 -11.67 -9.37 -26.11
CA SER A 481 -10.36 -9.85 -26.55
C SER A 481 -9.89 -11.07 -25.77
N LYS A 482 -9.00 -11.84 -26.39
CA LYS A 482 -8.31 -12.99 -25.77
C LYS A 482 -7.50 -12.65 -24.51
N ASN A 483 -7.05 -11.40 -24.39
CA ASN A 483 -6.27 -10.90 -23.25
C ASN A 483 -7.16 -10.29 -22.16
N ASN A 484 -8.40 -10.77 -22.03
CA ASN A 484 -9.34 -10.37 -20.97
C ASN A 484 -9.72 -8.88 -20.98
N ARG A 485 -9.70 -8.24 -22.15
CA ARG A 485 -10.11 -6.84 -22.30
C ARG A 485 -11.38 -6.72 -23.12
N LEU A 486 -12.28 -5.85 -22.69
CA LEU A 486 -13.35 -5.36 -23.54
C LEU A 486 -12.76 -4.45 -24.62
N ILE A 487 -13.18 -4.64 -25.86
CA ILE A 487 -12.66 -3.91 -27.02
C ILE A 487 -13.80 -3.37 -27.89
N TYR A 488 -13.57 -2.22 -28.51
CA TYR A 488 -14.39 -1.69 -29.59
C TYR A 488 -13.86 -2.22 -30.93
N HIS A 489 -14.77 -2.72 -31.77
CA HIS A 489 -14.51 -3.02 -33.17
C HIS A 489 -14.74 -1.74 -33.98
N VAL A 490 -13.70 -1.24 -34.62
CA VAL A 490 -13.77 -0.05 -35.47
C VAL A 490 -14.21 -0.44 -36.87
N ALA A 491 -14.95 0.43 -37.56
CA ALA A 491 -15.42 0.17 -38.93
C ALA A 491 -14.31 -0.08 -39.96
N ASP A 492 -13.07 0.32 -39.66
CA ASP A 492 -11.88 0.09 -40.49
C ASP A 492 -11.14 -1.22 -40.19
N GLY A 493 -11.75 -2.08 -39.37
CA GLY A 493 -11.19 -3.37 -38.94
C GLY A 493 -10.19 -3.29 -37.79
N SER A 494 -9.96 -2.12 -37.20
CA SER A 494 -9.08 -1.97 -36.02
C SER A 494 -9.80 -2.25 -34.71
N PHE A 495 -9.01 -2.39 -33.64
CA PHE A 495 -9.50 -2.65 -32.29
C PHE A 495 -9.03 -1.57 -31.32
N VAL A 496 -9.93 -1.12 -30.44
CA VAL A 496 -9.61 -0.12 -29.41
C VAL A 496 -10.03 -0.64 -28.03
N PRO A 497 -9.13 -0.71 -27.03
CA PRO A 497 -9.50 -1.11 -25.69
C PRO A 497 -10.56 -0.18 -25.09
N VAL A 498 -11.61 -0.75 -24.50
CA VAL A 498 -12.59 0.04 -23.75
C VAL A 498 -11.95 0.49 -22.45
N ASN A 499 -11.70 1.78 -22.32
CA ASN A 499 -11.26 2.39 -21.06
C ASN A 499 -12.07 3.67 -20.82
N PRO A 500 -12.99 3.70 -19.85
CA PRO A 500 -13.89 4.83 -19.64
C PRO A 500 -13.18 6.13 -19.24
N VAL A 501 -11.92 6.06 -18.77
CA VAL A 501 -11.08 7.24 -18.50
C VAL A 501 -10.53 7.84 -19.79
N ARG A 502 -10.34 7.04 -20.82
CA ARG A 502 -9.64 7.44 -22.06
C ARG A 502 -10.55 7.59 -23.26
N VAL A 503 -11.70 6.92 -23.26
CA VAL A 503 -12.62 6.84 -24.37
C VAL A 503 -14.05 6.95 -23.86
N THR A 504 -14.88 7.74 -24.53
CA THR A 504 -16.31 7.84 -24.27
C THR A 504 -17.11 7.58 -25.54
N GLU A 505 -18.31 7.04 -25.41
CA GLU A 505 -19.21 6.83 -26.53
C GLU A 505 -19.99 8.12 -26.85
N THR A 506 -20.19 8.35 -28.14
CA THR A 506 -20.86 9.51 -28.72
C THR A 506 -21.77 9.07 -29.85
N ASN A 507 -22.76 9.90 -30.18
CA ASN A 507 -23.62 9.63 -31.32
C ASN A 507 -22.81 9.66 -32.61
N ARG A 508 -23.10 8.72 -33.51
CA ARG A 508 -22.45 8.65 -34.81
C ARG A 508 -22.80 9.88 -35.63
N GLU A 509 -21.81 10.71 -35.99
CA GLU A 509 -22.01 11.74 -37.00
C GLU A 509 -22.23 11.07 -38.36
N ALA A 510 -23.33 11.41 -39.04
CA ALA A 510 -23.58 10.93 -40.40
C ALA A 510 -22.42 11.39 -41.30
N PRO A 511 -21.88 10.52 -42.18
CA PRO A 511 -20.82 10.93 -43.08
C PRO A 511 -21.30 12.12 -43.91
N LYS A 512 -20.65 13.28 -43.77
CA LYS A 512 -20.87 14.42 -44.67
C LYS A 512 -20.60 13.93 -46.09
N GLN A 513 -21.63 13.92 -46.94
CA GLN A 513 -21.45 13.70 -48.37
C GLN A 513 -20.38 14.67 -48.86
N LYS A 514 -19.30 14.13 -49.45
CA LYS A 514 -18.42 14.94 -50.30
C LYS A 514 -19.29 15.43 -51.46
N ASN A 515 -19.64 16.72 -51.46
CA ASN A 515 -20.07 17.39 -52.67
C ASN A 515 -18.90 17.33 -53.65
N ASN A 516 -18.91 16.33 -54.53
CA ASN A 516 -18.22 16.44 -55.80
C ASN A 516 -19.10 17.31 -56.70
N ASP A 517 -18.78 18.60 -56.75
CA ASP A 517 -19.22 19.46 -57.84
C ASP A 517 -18.63 18.90 -59.14
N ASN A 518 -19.43 18.12 -59.85
CA ASN A 518 -19.21 17.90 -61.28
C ASN A 518 -20.55 18.05 -61.99
N LYS A 519 -20.66 19.17 -62.73
CA LYS A 519 -21.68 19.40 -63.75
C LYS A 519 -21.69 18.21 -64.72
N ASN A 520 -22.84 17.55 -64.84
CA ASN A 520 -23.52 17.38 -66.13
C ASN A 520 -24.88 16.69 -65.98
N THR A 521 -25.91 17.49 -66.29
CA THR A 521 -27.07 17.21 -67.15
C THR A 521 -27.88 15.90 -67.03
N THR A 522 -29.19 16.14 -66.92
CA THR A 522 -30.35 15.43 -67.50
C THR A 522 -31.16 14.47 -66.61
N ASN A 523 -32.37 14.95 -66.31
CA ASN A 523 -33.68 14.30 -66.28
C ASN A 523 -33.97 13.04 -65.44
N SER A 524 -34.96 13.26 -64.58
CA SER A 524 -36.23 12.52 -64.48
C SER A 524 -36.45 11.52 -63.36
N GLN A 525 -37.49 11.89 -62.59
CA GLN A 525 -38.59 11.08 -62.08
C GLN A 525 -38.45 10.32 -60.76
N ASN A 526 -39.29 10.77 -59.81
CA ASN A 526 -40.24 10.01 -58.97
C ASN A 526 -39.77 8.63 -58.46
N THR A 527 -39.96 8.29 -57.18
CA THR A 527 -41.29 8.07 -56.60
C THR A 527 -41.16 7.84 -55.07
N GLN A 528 -42.04 8.49 -54.31
CA GLN A 528 -42.75 8.06 -53.09
C GLN A 528 -42.22 6.81 -52.32
N ASN A 529 -41.90 6.91 -51.03
CA ASN A 529 -42.83 6.95 -49.87
C ASN A 529 -42.87 5.57 -49.17
N GLN A 530 -42.54 5.50 -47.88
CA GLN A 530 -43.45 5.09 -46.80
C GLN A 530 -42.71 4.61 -45.53
N ASN A 531 -43.17 5.19 -44.43
CA ASN A 531 -43.00 4.80 -43.04
C ASN A 531 -43.26 3.31 -42.80
N THR A 532 -42.58 2.72 -41.81
CA THR A 532 -43.30 2.16 -40.66
C THR A 532 -42.44 2.13 -39.40
N GLN A 533 -42.93 2.80 -38.37
CA GLN A 533 -42.53 2.61 -36.98
C GLN A 533 -42.90 1.19 -36.53
N LYS A 534 -42.03 0.53 -35.77
CA LYS A 534 -42.47 -0.46 -34.77
C LYS A 534 -41.72 -0.25 -33.46
N ARG A 535 -42.51 0.26 -32.52
CA ARG A 535 -42.29 0.33 -31.08
C ARG A 535 -42.56 -1.06 -30.51
N THR A 536 -41.64 -1.61 -29.72
CA THR A 536 -41.96 -2.69 -28.79
C THR A 536 -41.14 -2.50 -27.52
N THR A 537 -41.86 -2.04 -26.51
CA THR A 537 -41.65 -2.35 -25.09
C THR A 537 -41.52 -3.86 -24.87
N ARG A 538 -40.47 -4.29 -24.18
CA ARG A 538 -40.56 -4.87 -22.83
C ARG A 538 -39.19 -4.88 -22.19
#